data_AF-A0AA37RHY2-F1
#
_entry.id   AF-A0AA37RHY2-F1
#
_cell.length_a   1.000
_cell.length_b   1.000
_cell.length_c   1.000
_cell.angle_alpha   90.00
_cell.angle_beta   90.00
_cell.angle_gamma   90.00
#
_symmetry.space_group_name_H-M   'P 1'
#
loop_
_entity.id
_entity.type
_entity.pdbx_description
1 polymer ?
#
loop_
_entity_poly.entity_id
_entity_poly.type
_entity_poly.pdbx_seq_one_letter_code
_entity_poly.pdbx_strand_id
1 'polypeptide(L)'
;MTLAATKMITITALATGMLATAPAHLASHPLPPDAPHDRAVVTTSVMWSLSAPPTPNSLPGPVPALVFSPSRSPMIYGNDESSGHTTTLEHSTFSARIATSTVPVSYAGLFRPKTFLATAAEIGQHRIGTSVSGLSAPTNQAFVDPVRAFIAIYISDGTEEHPDAGLLIGNGFGGGPGQDGGNGGMLFGNGGRGGIGRAGVGPGNGGRAGLIGNGGQGGDGGLSGLGGGRGGDAGLLGNGGDGGNGSEFTTTGGTAAVGRQGGDGGRGGRLFGNGGDGGGGGLGQNTQQGGANGGLGGRGGDAPGVGDGGDGGSGGGAVSGSGTARGGSGGAGGASGVAGNGGNGGTGVGAESNSGNAVGGDGGDAGHGGAAIGHGGIGGDAGAGRAAGPGATATGGNGGDGGQSGLGQRGGNGGTGGDASSTAGTGVGGNGGNGGRGGLGADGGTGGGGGHGTGTGAGSHDGSSGADGSHG
;
A
#
# COMPACT_ATOMS: atom_id res chain seq x y z
N MET A 1 -56.82 -10.52 -46.04
CA MET A 1 -55.38 -10.86 -45.94
C MET A 1 -54.59 -9.60 -46.22
N THR A 2 -54.01 -8.98 -45.20
CA THR A 2 -53.13 -7.80 -45.33
C THR A 2 -52.26 -7.70 -44.08
N LEU A 3 -51.09 -7.05 -44.22
CA LEU A 3 -49.88 -7.32 -43.43
C LEU A 3 -49.80 -6.62 -42.06
N ALA A 4 -48.86 -7.12 -41.25
CA ALA A 4 -48.43 -6.56 -39.97
C ALA A 4 -47.46 -5.36 -40.12
N ALA A 5 -47.30 -4.60 -39.03
CA ALA A 5 -46.11 -3.77 -38.79
C ALA A 5 -45.83 -3.63 -37.28
N THR A 6 -44.55 -3.71 -36.91
CA THR A 6 -44.06 -3.80 -35.52
C THR A 6 -43.89 -2.43 -34.86
N LYS A 7 -44.15 -2.33 -33.55
CA LYS A 7 -43.90 -1.11 -32.75
C LYS A 7 -42.41 -0.91 -32.44
N MET A 8 -41.95 0.33 -32.59
CA MET A 8 -40.76 0.87 -31.92
C MET A 8 -41.24 1.96 -30.95
N ILE A 9 -40.79 1.91 -29.70
CA ILE A 9 -41.22 2.86 -28.64
C ILE A 9 -40.03 3.75 -28.27
N THR A 10 -40.17 5.05 -28.51
CA THR A 10 -39.26 6.10 -28.06
C THR A 10 -40.05 6.99 -27.11
N ILE A 11 -39.59 7.15 -25.87
CA ILE A 11 -40.24 8.01 -24.87
C ILE A 11 -39.41 9.29 -24.69
N THR A 12 -39.98 10.41 -25.13
CA THR A 12 -39.48 11.76 -24.88
C THR A 12 -40.06 12.28 -23.58
N ALA A 13 -39.23 12.84 -22.68
CA ALA A 13 -39.69 13.55 -21.49
C ALA A 13 -39.47 15.07 -21.62
N LEU A 14 -40.47 15.85 -21.26
CA LEU A 14 -40.49 17.31 -21.38
C LEU A 14 -39.57 17.99 -20.35
N ALA A 15 -39.03 19.14 -20.73
CA ALA A 15 -38.52 20.15 -19.80
C ALA A 15 -39.36 21.43 -19.90
N THR A 16 -40.15 21.71 -18.87
CA THR A 16 -40.63 23.05 -18.51
C THR A 16 -39.70 23.60 -17.42
N GLY A 17 -39.32 24.88 -17.35
CA GLY A 17 -39.82 26.05 -18.06
C GLY A 17 -40.40 27.06 -17.08
N MET A 18 -39.55 27.92 -16.51
CA MET A 18 -39.98 29.16 -15.84
C MET A 18 -39.02 30.32 -16.11
N LEU A 19 -39.61 31.50 -16.28
CA LEU A 19 -39.01 32.73 -16.77
C LEU A 19 -39.47 33.85 -15.84
N ALA A 20 -38.56 34.69 -15.36
CA ALA A 20 -38.89 35.90 -14.62
C ALA A 20 -37.91 37.04 -14.97
N THR A 21 -38.47 38.20 -15.28
CA THR A 21 -37.76 39.36 -15.84
C THR A 21 -37.52 40.47 -14.81
N ALA A 22 -36.49 41.27 -15.08
CA ALA A 22 -35.96 42.44 -14.35
C ALA A 22 -36.98 43.53 -13.91
N PRO A 23 -36.53 44.57 -13.17
CA PRO A 23 -35.99 45.74 -13.88
C PRO A 23 -34.69 46.33 -13.30
N ALA A 24 -34.08 47.23 -14.08
CA ALA A 24 -32.87 47.97 -13.72
C ALA A 24 -33.16 49.24 -12.89
N HIS A 25 -32.12 49.74 -12.20
CA HIS A 25 -32.06 51.15 -11.78
C HIS A 25 -30.69 51.76 -12.14
N LEU A 26 -30.72 52.98 -12.66
CA LEU A 26 -29.57 53.72 -13.16
C LEU A 26 -29.65 55.16 -12.61
N ALA A 27 -28.66 55.62 -11.83
CA ALA A 27 -28.50 57.04 -11.52
C ALA A 27 -27.09 57.41 -10.99
N SER A 28 -26.48 58.40 -11.67
CA SER A 28 -25.55 59.45 -11.17
C SER A 28 -24.25 59.11 -10.40
N HIS A 29 -23.12 59.45 -11.05
CA HIS A 29 -21.84 59.87 -10.45
C HIS A 29 -21.99 61.16 -9.58
N PRO A 30 -21.10 61.39 -8.60
CA PRO A 30 -19.95 62.30 -8.84
C PRO A 30 -18.61 61.86 -8.21
N LEU A 31 -17.51 62.52 -8.63
CA LEU A 31 -16.12 62.42 -8.15
C LEU A 31 -15.50 63.84 -8.11
N PRO A 32 -14.31 64.06 -7.52
CA PRO A 32 -13.78 63.65 -6.20
C PRO A 32 -13.31 64.91 -5.40
N PRO A 33 -12.46 64.83 -4.35
CA PRO A 33 -11.00 64.75 -4.58
C PRO A 33 -10.18 63.94 -3.52
N ASP A 34 -8.86 64.00 -3.70
CA ASP A 34 -7.74 63.67 -2.79
C ASP A 34 -7.13 62.24 -2.82
N ALA A 35 -5.93 62.21 -3.43
CA ALA A 35 -4.89 61.17 -3.36
C ALA A 35 -3.93 61.49 -2.17
N PRO A 36 -2.95 60.65 -1.74
CA PRO A 36 -2.20 59.63 -2.50
C PRO A 36 -2.15 58.25 -1.79
N HIS A 37 -1.51 57.19 -2.32
CA HIS A 37 -0.05 56.94 -2.31
C HIS A 37 0.38 55.91 -3.36
N ASP A 38 1.56 56.14 -3.96
CA ASP A 38 2.28 55.17 -4.79
C ASP A 38 2.60 53.86 -4.05
N ARG A 39 2.36 52.73 -4.70
CA ARG A 39 3.18 51.51 -4.56
C ARG A 39 3.34 50.82 -5.92
N ALA A 40 4.59 50.49 -6.25
CA ALA A 40 4.95 49.89 -7.52
C ALA A 40 4.38 48.47 -7.67
N VAL A 41 3.72 48.22 -8.80
CA VAL A 41 3.34 46.87 -9.23
C VAL A 41 4.58 46.21 -9.85
N VAL A 42 5.15 45.22 -9.17
CA VAL A 42 6.19 44.37 -9.74
C VAL A 42 5.54 43.22 -10.50
N THR A 43 5.41 43.37 -11.81
CA THR A 43 4.92 42.31 -12.70
C THR A 43 6.05 41.30 -12.97
N THR A 44 6.11 40.20 -12.22
CA THR A 44 6.97 39.05 -12.56
C THR A 44 6.24 38.13 -13.54
N SER A 45 6.47 38.33 -14.83
CA SER A 45 6.02 37.41 -15.89
C SER A 45 6.82 36.11 -15.86
N VAL A 46 6.17 35.00 -15.50
CA VAL A 46 6.76 33.65 -15.64
C VAL A 46 6.46 33.12 -17.05
N MET A 47 7.49 33.10 -17.91
CA MET A 47 7.39 32.48 -19.22
C MET A 47 7.36 30.95 -19.10
N TRP A 48 6.28 30.32 -19.56
CA TRP A 48 6.23 28.88 -19.76
C TRP A 48 6.96 28.53 -21.06
N SER A 49 8.09 27.81 -20.95
CA SER A 49 8.76 27.22 -22.11
C SER A 49 8.06 25.92 -22.50
N LEU A 50 7.33 25.93 -23.61
CA LEU A 50 6.79 24.72 -24.22
C LEU A 50 7.91 24.01 -24.99
N SER A 51 8.38 22.86 -24.51
CA SER A 51 9.19 21.94 -25.31
C SER A 51 8.28 21.00 -26.10
N ALA A 52 8.57 20.80 -27.39
CA ALA A 52 7.81 19.93 -28.27
C ALA A 52 7.94 18.43 -27.86
N PRO A 53 6.94 17.59 -28.13
CA PRO A 53 6.99 16.16 -27.82
C PRO A 53 7.96 15.41 -28.74
N PRO A 54 8.82 14.52 -28.22
CA PRO A 54 9.69 13.68 -29.04
C PRO A 54 8.92 12.55 -29.73
N THR A 55 9.27 12.26 -30.99
CA THR A 55 8.77 11.09 -31.72
C THR A 55 9.51 9.82 -31.31
N PRO A 56 8.85 8.64 -31.36
CA PRO A 56 9.45 7.39 -30.89
C PRO A 56 10.36 6.77 -31.95
N ASN A 57 11.68 6.99 -31.85
CA ASN A 57 12.72 6.04 -32.28
C ASN A 57 14.14 6.59 -32.00
N SER A 58 14.74 6.19 -30.87
CA SER A 58 16.20 6.02 -30.73
C SER A 58 16.53 5.29 -29.43
N LEU A 59 17.54 4.41 -29.48
CA LEU A 59 18.02 3.62 -28.34
C LEU A 59 18.92 4.48 -27.43
N PRO A 60 18.88 4.29 -26.09
CA PRO A 60 19.65 5.13 -25.17
C PRO A 60 21.13 4.76 -25.12
N GLY A 61 22.00 5.75 -25.36
CA GLY A 61 23.39 5.75 -24.89
C GLY A 61 23.50 6.42 -23.50
N PRO A 62 24.62 6.25 -22.77
CA PRO A 62 24.74 6.71 -21.39
C PRO A 62 24.99 8.23 -21.28
N VAL A 63 24.34 8.87 -20.32
CA VAL A 63 24.56 10.28 -19.92
C VAL A 63 24.77 10.39 -18.40
N PRO A 64 25.54 11.40 -17.91
CA PRO A 64 26.17 11.36 -16.60
C PRO A 64 25.27 11.82 -15.43
N ALA A 65 25.67 11.44 -14.21
CA ALA A 65 24.95 11.77 -12.98
C ALA A 65 25.03 13.27 -12.61
N LEU A 66 23.90 13.81 -12.14
CA LEU A 66 23.80 15.14 -11.54
C LEU A 66 24.19 15.11 -10.05
N VAL A 67 25.08 16.03 -9.65
CA VAL A 67 25.52 16.19 -8.26
C VAL A 67 24.56 17.13 -7.52
N PHE A 68 23.96 16.64 -6.43
CA PHE A 68 23.15 17.47 -5.54
C PHE A 68 24.03 18.06 -4.42
N SER A 69 24.00 19.39 -4.25
CA SER A 69 24.74 20.07 -3.16
C SER A 69 23.79 20.44 -2.03
N PRO A 70 24.02 20.00 -0.77
CA PRO A 70 23.22 20.43 0.36
C PRO A 70 23.61 21.85 0.81
N SER A 71 22.63 22.75 0.90
CA SER A 71 22.81 24.09 1.45
C SER A 71 22.93 24.06 2.97
N ARG A 72 23.82 24.87 3.55
CA ARG A 72 23.98 25.03 5.00
C ARG A 72 22.97 26.03 5.57
N SER A 73 22.60 25.86 6.82
CA SER A 73 22.11 26.95 7.69
C SER A 73 22.83 26.88 9.05
N PRO A 74 23.03 28.02 9.74
CA PRO A 74 24.11 28.17 10.72
C PRO A 74 23.75 27.71 12.14
N MET A 75 24.75 27.21 12.86
CA MET A 75 24.67 27.03 14.32
C MET A 75 24.74 28.37 15.05
N ILE A 76 23.92 28.53 16.08
CA ILE A 76 24.08 29.56 17.11
C ILE A 76 24.94 28.97 18.22
N TYR A 77 26.03 29.65 18.58
CA TYR A 77 26.89 29.29 19.71
C TYR A 77 26.37 29.96 20.99
N GLY A 78 26.26 29.19 22.07
CA GLY A 78 26.03 29.68 23.44
C GLY A 78 27.01 28.99 24.37
N ASN A 79 27.79 29.77 25.12
CA ASN A 79 28.84 29.27 26.01
C ASN A 79 28.34 29.30 27.45
N ASP A 80 28.75 28.32 28.28
CA ASP A 80 29.23 28.57 29.64
C ASP A 80 29.98 27.33 30.19
N GLU A 81 30.95 27.57 31.07
CA GLU A 81 31.86 26.56 31.64
C GLU A 81 31.51 26.19 33.11
N SER A 82 32.16 25.12 33.63
CA SER A 82 32.48 24.90 35.06
C SER A 82 31.32 24.43 35.97
N SER A 83 31.44 23.47 36.91
CA SER A 83 32.52 22.60 37.42
C SER A 83 31.91 21.43 38.25
N GLY A 84 32.63 20.32 38.50
CA GLY A 84 32.28 19.37 39.61
C GLY A 84 32.67 17.89 39.44
N HIS A 85 33.02 17.21 40.56
CA HIS A 85 33.53 15.83 40.66
C HIS A 85 32.82 15.06 41.83
N THR A 86 32.89 13.73 42.03
CA THR A 86 33.87 12.71 41.58
C THR A 86 33.24 11.30 41.46
N THR A 87 34.01 10.36 40.90
CA THR A 87 33.92 8.87 40.89
C THR A 87 33.22 8.12 42.04
N THR A 88 32.52 7.00 41.72
CA THR A 88 32.81 5.63 42.22
C THR A 88 32.25 4.50 41.32
N LEU A 89 33.07 3.46 41.16
CA LEU A 89 32.90 2.07 40.66
C LEU A 89 31.56 1.36 41.02
N GLU A 90 31.05 0.27 40.40
CA GLU A 90 31.39 -0.59 39.24
C GLU A 90 30.21 -1.58 39.00
N HIS A 91 29.66 -1.69 37.77
CA HIS A 91 29.21 -2.99 37.22
C HIS A 91 28.95 -2.94 35.71
N SER A 92 29.31 -4.02 35.02
CA SER A 92 29.30 -4.16 33.56
C SER A 92 27.91 -4.18 32.93
N THR A 93 27.67 -3.32 31.93
CA THR A 93 26.73 -3.57 30.83
C THR A 93 27.34 -3.19 29.47
N PHE A 94 27.29 -4.10 28.51
CA PHE A 94 27.83 -3.95 27.16
C PHE A 94 26.88 -3.12 26.28
N SER A 95 27.13 -1.81 26.13
CA SER A 95 26.39 -0.95 25.19
C SER A 95 26.97 -1.05 23.77
N ALA A 96 26.43 -1.95 22.95
CA ALA A 96 26.64 -1.93 21.52
C ALA A 96 25.81 -0.81 20.86
N ARG A 97 26.40 0.39 20.73
CA ARG A 97 25.85 1.43 19.86
C ARG A 97 26.05 1.00 18.41
N ILE A 98 24.96 0.70 17.69
CA ILE A 98 25.02 0.49 16.24
C ILE A 98 25.20 1.86 15.57
N ALA A 99 26.43 2.15 15.18
CA ALA A 99 26.71 3.22 14.22
C ALA A 99 26.30 2.76 12.82
N THR A 100 25.50 3.57 12.13
CA THR A 100 25.10 3.36 10.74
C THR A 100 26.29 3.56 9.80
N SER A 101 27.02 2.47 9.52
CA SER A 101 28.14 2.47 8.57
C SER A 101 27.66 2.24 7.14
N THR A 102 27.43 3.32 6.40
CA THR A 102 27.24 3.28 4.94
C THR A 102 28.55 2.89 4.25
N VAL A 103 28.56 1.76 3.52
CA VAL A 103 29.70 1.35 2.69
C VAL A 103 29.35 1.52 1.21
N PRO A 104 30.01 2.42 0.46
CA PRO A 104 29.75 2.59 -0.96
C PRO A 104 30.43 1.50 -1.79
N VAL A 105 29.69 0.86 -2.69
CA VAL A 105 30.27 -0.07 -3.67
C VAL A 105 30.89 0.74 -4.82
N SER A 106 32.19 0.60 -5.02
CA SER A 106 32.90 1.08 -6.21
C SER A 106 33.82 -0.03 -6.73
N TYR A 107 33.71 -0.33 -8.02
CA TYR A 107 34.25 -1.55 -8.63
C TYR A 107 35.44 -1.24 -9.54
N ALA A 108 36.65 -1.72 -9.20
CA ALA A 108 37.78 -1.83 -10.13
C ALA A 108 38.88 -2.72 -9.54
N GLY A 109 39.05 -3.97 -10.00
CA GLY A 109 39.98 -4.90 -9.33
C GLY A 109 40.18 -6.29 -9.92
N LEU A 110 40.18 -6.44 -11.25
CA LEU A 110 40.81 -7.59 -11.95
C LEU A 110 40.30 -9.01 -11.60
N PHE A 111 39.15 -9.41 -12.15
CA PHE A 111 38.92 -10.83 -12.50
C PHE A 111 38.48 -10.96 -13.96
N ARG A 112 39.18 -11.81 -14.72
CA ARG A 112 38.96 -12.01 -16.16
C ARG A 112 38.05 -13.24 -16.37
N PRO A 113 36.85 -13.12 -16.97
CA PRO A 113 36.08 -14.29 -17.34
C PRO A 113 36.76 -14.97 -18.53
N LYS A 114 37.33 -16.17 -18.31
CA LYS A 114 37.66 -17.08 -19.41
C LYS A 114 36.37 -17.76 -19.84
N THR A 115 36.02 -17.62 -21.12
CA THR A 115 35.04 -18.48 -21.77
C THR A 115 35.48 -19.94 -21.65
N PHE A 116 34.61 -20.80 -21.14
CA PHE A 116 34.72 -22.23 -21.34
C PHE A 116 33.36 -22.79 -21.77
N LEU A 117 33.33 -23.37 -22.97
CA LEU A 117 32.23 -24.19 -23.43
C LEU A 117 32.13 -25.41 -22.50
N ALA A 118 30.93 -25.69 -22.00
CA ALA A 118 30.65 -26.97 -21.37
C ALA A 118 30.45 -28.05 -22.46
N THR A 119 31.56 -28.64 -22.92
CA THR A 119 31.54 -29.89 -23.69
C THR A 119 31.10 -31.04 -22.80
N ALA A 120 30.21 -31.90 -23.29
CA ALA A 120 29.81 -33.11 -22.59
C ALA A 120 30.96 -34.13 -22.47
N ALA A 121 31.00 -34.85 -21.36
CA ALA A 121 31.78 -36.09 -21.19
C ALA A 121 31.02 -37.04 -20.26
N GLU A 122 30.87 -38.30 -20.67
CA GLU A 122 30.04 -39.31 -20.03
C GLU A 122 30.78 -40.10 -18.94
N ILE A 123 30.10 -40.39 -17.83
CA ILE A 123 30.18 -41.68 -17.11
C ILE A 123 28.77 -41.92 -16.53
N GLY A 124 28.03 -43.00 -16.82
CA GLY A 124 28.25 -44.08 -17.78
C GLY A 124 27.27 -45.22 -17.48
N GLN A 125 26.22 -45.39 -18.29
CA GLN A 125 25.33 -46.55 -18.21
C GLN A 125 25.05 -47.15 -19.59
N HIS A 126 25.63 -48.33 -19.79
CA HIS A 126 25.25 -49.43 -20.68
C HIS A 126 24.50 -49.11 -21.99
N ARG A 127 25.23 -49.21 -23.12
CA ARG A 127 24.71 -49.14 -24.50
C ARG A 127 23.63 -50.19 -24.79
N ILE A 128 22.63 -49.82 -25.59
CA ILE A 128 22.37 -50.39 -26.94
C ILE A 128 21.95 -49.21 -27.87
N GLY A 129 22.39 -49.20 -29.14
CA GLY A 129 21.98 -48.20 -30.16
C GLY A 129 20.55 -48.43 -30.69
N THR A 130 20.03 -47.71 -31.69
CA THR A 130 20.67 -46.96 -32.79
C THR A 130 19.77 -45.80 -33.27
N SER A 131 20.36 -44.82 -33.96
CA SER A 131 19.67 -43.62 -34.47
C SER A 131 18.89 -43.84 -35.77
N VAL A 132 17.69 -43.24 -35.88
CA VAL A 132 17.11 -42.80 -37.16
C VAL A 132 16.40 -41.46 -36.95
N SER A 133 16.72 -40.46 -37.76
CA SER A 133 15.98 -39.19 -37.84
C SER A 133 14.84 -39.29 -38.84
N GLY A 134 13.63 -38.83 -38.50
CA GLY A 134 12.64 -38.45 -39.50
C GLY A 134 11.17 -38.63 -39.16
N LEU A 135 10.37 -37.72 -39.75
CA LEU A 135 8.92 -37.74 -39.97
C LEU A 135 7.98 -37.51 -38.78
N SER A 136 7.07 -36.55 -39.01
CA SER A 136 5.94 -36.18 -38.17
C SER A 136 4.78 -37.17 -38.28
N ALA A 137 4.22 -37.64 -37.16
CA ALA A 137 2.81 -38.03 -37.02
C ALA A 137 2.43 -38.18 -35.53
N PRO A 138 1.21 -37.82 -35.09
CA PRO A 138 0.83 -37.80 -33.67
C PRO A 138 0.44 -39.19 -33.17
N THR A 139 1.27 -39.78 -32.30
CA THR A 139 0.97 -40.96 -31.47
C THR A 139 1.87 -40.90 -30.23
N ASN A 140 1.47 -41.24 -29.00
CA ASN A 140 0.19 -41.75 -28.51
C ASN A 140 -0.26 -40.91 -27.31
N GLN A 141 -1.49 -41.12 -26.84
CA GLN A 141 -1.74 -40.95 -25.41
C GLN A 141 -0.69 -41.77 -24.66
N ALA A 142 0.15 -41.12 -23.86
CA ALA A 142 0.84 -41.84 -22.82
C ALA A 142 -0.27 -42.47 -21.98
N PHE A 143 -0.33 -43.81 -21.96
CA PHE A 143 -1.05 -44.51 -20.91
C PHE A 143 -0.42 -44.00 -19.62
N VAL A 144 -1.10 -43.08 -18.96
CA VAL A 144 -0.74 -42.68 -17.60
C VAL A 144 -0.80 -43.99 -16.84
N ASP A 145 0.36 -44.47 -16.41
CA ASP A 145 0.50 -45.70 -15.63
C ASP A 145 -0.61 -45.66 -14.57
N PRO A 146 -1.60 -46.58 -14.59
CA PRO A 146 -2.82 -46.41 -13.80
C PRO A 146 -2.50 -46.37 -12.31
N VAL A 147 -1.35 -46.91 -11.89
CA VAL A 147 -0.82 -46.77 -10.53
C VAL A 147 -0.33 -45.34 -10.27
N ARG A 148 0.37 -44.69 -11.20
CA ARG A 148 0.75 -43.28 -11.09
C ARG A 148 -0.45 -42.34 -11.16
N ALA A 149 -1.42 -42.61 -12.02
CA ALA A 149 -2.68 -41.86 -12.07
C ALA A 149 -3.41 -41.93 -10.73
N PHE A 150 -3.49 -43.13 -10.13
CA PHE A 150 -4.09 -43.32 -8.82
C PHE A 150 -3.30 -42.67 -7.68
N ILE A 151 -1.96 -42.75 -7.69
CA ILE A 151 -1.12 -42.10 -6.69
C ILE A 151 -1.22 -40.56 -6.79
N ALA A 152 -1.28 -40.00 -8.00
CA ALA A 152 -1.38 -38.56 -8.23
C ALA A 152 -2.62 -37.92 -7.60
N ILE A 153 -3.74 -38.67 -7.48
CA ILE A 153 -4.94 -38.22 -6.76
C ILE A 153 -4.63 -37.88 -5.29
N TYR A 154 -3.64 -38.52 -4.67
CA TYR A 154 -3.26 -38.31 -3.27
C TYR A 154 -1.96 -37.53 -3.11
N ILE A 155 -1.01 -37.67 -4.04
CA ILE A 155 0.35 -37.13 -3.98
C ILE A 155 0.70 -36.53 -5.35
N SER A 156 0.44 -35.24 -5.53
CA SER A 156 0.80 -34.46 -6.72
C SER A 156 0.73 -32.97 -6.40
N ASP A 157 1.64 -32.17 -6.97
CA ASP A 157 1.38 -30.74 -7.11
C ASP A 157 0.23 -30.51 -8.10
N GLY A 158 -0.45 -29.37 -8.01
CA GLY A 158 -1.48 -28.95 -8.98
C GLY A 158 -0.89 -28.57 -10.34
N THR A 159 -1.75 -28.46 -11.35
CA THR A 159 -1.43 -28.04 -12.73
C THR A 159 -2.32 -26.88 -13.20
N GLU A 160 -2.08 -26.36 -14.41
CA GLU A 160 -2.91 -25.31 -15.00
C GLU A 160 -4.38 -25.76 -15.19
N GLU A 161 -4.60 -27.04 -15.50
CA GLU A 161 -5.94 -27.63 -15.67
C GLU A 161 -6.60 -28.05 -14.34
N HIS A 162 -5.81 -28.39 -13.33
CA HIS A 162 -6.27 -28.78 -12.00
C HIS A 162 -5.43 -28.04 -10.95
N PRO A 163 -5.78 -26.78 -10.60
CA PRO A 163 -4.90 -25.98 -9.75
C PRO A 163 -4.69 -26.53 -8.35
N ASP A 164 -5.69 -27.21 -7.78
CA ASP A 164 -5.56 -27.88 -6.49
C ASP A 164 -4.58 -29.06 -6.55
N ALA A 165 -3.80 -29.23 -5.48
CA ALA A 165 -2.92 -30.36 -5.30
C ALA A 165 -3.67 -31.69 -5.13
N GLY A 166 -2.91 -32.79 -5.20
CA GLY A 166 -3.35 -34.10 -4.74
C GLY A 166 -3.80 -34.08 -3.27
N LEU A 167 -4.80 -34.89 -2.96
CA LEU A 167 -5.63 -34.81 -1.74
C LEU A 167 -4.85 -34.75 -0.42
N LEU A 168 -3.68 -35.38 -0.33
CA LEU A 168 -2.89 -35.46 0.90
C LEU A 168 -1.61 -34.63 0.84
N ILE A 169 -0.88 -34.69 -0.27
CA ILE A 169 0.45 -34.10 -0.40
C ILE A 169 0.60 -33.41 -1.76
N GLY A 170 1.03 -32.16 -1.74
CA GLY A 170 1.42 -31.38 -2.91
C GLY A 170 1.08 -29.90 -2.76
N ASN A 171 1.72 -29.07 -3.57
CA ASN A 171 1.49 -27.63 -3.60
C ASN A 171 0.41 -27.28 -4.61
N GLY A 172 -0.42 -26.30 -4.27
CA GLY A 172 -1.35 -25.72 -5.23
C GLY A 172 -0.63 -24.95 -6.34
N PHE A 173 -1.16 -25.03 -7.55
CA PHE A 173 -0.65 -24.32 -8.71
C PHE A 173 -0.96 -22.83 -8.63
N GLY A 174 -0.08 -21.99 -9.19
CA GLY A 174 -0.34 -20.56 -9.32
C GLY A 174 -1.49 -20.30 -10.31
N GLY A 175 -2.49 -19.54 -9.89
CA GLY A 175 -3.65 -19.23 -10.72
C GLY A 175 -3.25 -18.50 -12.00
N GLY A 176 -3.87 -18.90 -13.12
CA GLY A 176 -3.84 -18.12 -14.35
C GLY A 176 -4.46 -16.73 -14.14
N PRO A 177 -4.32 -15.78 -15.08
CA PRO A 177 -4.76 -14.40 -14.84
C PRO A 177 -6.23 -14.28 -14.41
N GLY A 178 -6.44 -13.66 -13.25
CA GLY A 178 -7.74 -13.52 -12.60
C GLY A 178 -8.36 -14.80 -12.02
N GLN A 179 -7.59 -15.88 -11.91
CA GLN A 179 -7.97 -17.13 -11.26
C GLN A 179 -7.33 -17.23 -9.88
N ASP A 180 -8.07 -17.75 -8.90
CA ASP A 180 -7.51 -18.10 -7.59
C ASP A 180 -6.34 -19.10 -7.75
N GLY A 181 -5.36 -19.01 -6.84
CA GLY A 181 -4.35 -20.04 -6.70
C GLY A 181 -4.96 -21.32 -6.13
N GLY A 182 -4.49 -22.48 -6.59
CA GLY A 182 -4.98 -23.75 -6.10
C GLY A 182 -4.58 -24.02 -4.65
N ASN A 183 -5.30 -24.90 -3.97
CA ASN A 183 -5.04 -25.26 -2.59
C ASN A 183 -3.95 -26.35 -2.51
N GLY A 184 -3.16 -26.32 -1.43
CA GLY A 184 -2.22 -27.40 -1.09
C GLY A 184 -2.94 -28.65 -0.57
N GLY A 185 -2.26 -29.81 -0.66
CA GLY A 185 -2.78 -31.09 -0.20
C GLY A 185 -3.02 -31.11 1.32
N MET A 186 -4.06 -31.82 1.79
CA MET A 186 -4.59 -31.65 3.15
C MET A 186 -3.58 -31.86 4.29
N LEU A 187 -2.51 -32.65 4.09
CA LEU A 187 -1.49 -32.89 5.11
C LEU A 187 -0.27 -32.00 4.91
N PHE A 188 0.26 -31.95 3.69
CA PHE A 188 1.46 -31.19 3.35
C PHE A 188 1.26 -30.49 2.01
N GLY A 189 1.37 -29.17 2.00
CA GLY A 189 1.18 -28.41 0.77
C GLY A 189 1.08 -26.92 1.00
N ASN A 190 1.84 -26.14 0.24
CA ASN A 190 1.63 -24.70 0.16
C ASN A 190 0.45 -24.39 -0.76
N GLY A 191 -0.26 -23.29 -0.50
CA GLY A 191 -1.22 -22.74 -1.44
C GLY A 191 -0.53 -22.07 -2.63
N GLY A 192 -1.15 -22.16 -3.81
CA GLY A 192 -0.69 -21.48 -5.01
C GLY A 192 -0.96 -19.98 -4.95
N ARG A 193 -0.13 -19.17 -5.63
CA ARG A 193 -0.35 -17.72 -5.75
C ARG A 193 -1.58 -17.42 -6.61
N GLY A 194 -2.41 -16.46 -6.21
CA GLY A 194 -3.52 -15.93 -7.01
C GLY A 194 -3.05 -15.18 -8.26
N GLY A 195 -3.75 -15.37 -9.37
CA GLY A 195 -3.40 -14.75 -10.64
C GLY A 195 -3.70 -13.25 -10.71
N ILE A 196 -2.84 -12.50 -11.38
CA ILE A 196 -2.99 -11.04 -11.59
C ILE A 196 -4.29 -10.74 -12.35
N GLY A 197 -5.04 -9.73 -11.87
CA GLY A 197 -6.31 -9.30 -12.47
C GLY A 197 -6.18 -8.77 -13.92
N ARG A 198 -7.25 -8.92 -14.71
CA ARG A 198 -7.31 -8.50 -16.13
C ARG A 198 -8.64 -7.85 -16.48
N ALA A 199 -8.71 -7.16 -17.62
CA ALA A 199 -9.93 -6.46 -18.04
C ALA A 199 -11.16 -7.41 -18.03
N GLY A 200 -12.12 -7.11 -17.16
CA GLY A 200 -13.33 -7.90 -16.96
C GLY A 200 -13.25 -9.05 -15.94
N VAL A 201 -12.07 -9.34 -15.38
CA VAL A 201 -11.85 -10.43 -14.40
C VAL A 201 -10.98 -9.90 -13.25
N GLY A 202 -11.51 -9.90 -12.02
CA GLY A 202 -10.76 -9.51 -10.82
C GLY A 202 -9.53 -10.40 -10.60
N PRO A 203 -8.61 -10.04 -9.68
CA PRO A 203 -7.49 -10.91 -9.33
C PRO A 203 -7.99 -12.20 -8.67
N GLY A 204 -7.15 -13.23 -8.73
CA GLY A 204 -7.28 -14.39 -7.86
C GLY A 204 -6.82 -14.10 -6.44
N ASN A 205 -7.44 -14.76 -5.48
CA ASN A 205 -6.93 -14.92 -4.13
C ASN A 205 -5.82 -15.98 -4.13
N GLY A 206 -4.96 -15.96 -3.11
CA GLY A 206 -4.04 -17.05 -2.84
C GLY A 206 -4.78 -18.30 -2.37
N GLY A 207 -4.33 -19.46 -2.83
CA GLY A 207 -4.84 -20.74 -2.36
C GLY A 207 -4.47 -21.01 -0.90
N ARG A 208 -5.22 -21.88 -0.23
CA ARG A 208 -4.92 -22.26 1.16
C ARG A 208 -3.86 -23.33 1.23
N ALA A 209 -3.14 -23.37 2.35
CA ALA A 209 -2.25 -24.47 2.67
C ALA A 209 -2.99 -25.73 3.15
N GLY A 210 -2.25 -26.83 3.16
CA GLY A 210 -2.58 -28.02 3.95
C GLY A 210 -2.39 -27.82 5.45
N LEU A 211 -2.47 -28.91 6.23
CA LEU A 211 -2.16 -28.92 7.66
C LEU A 211 -0.76 -28.35 7.94
N ILE A 212 0.21 -28.64 7.07
CA ILE A 212 1.57 -28.09 7.12
C ILE A 212 1.88 -27.46 5.76
N GLY A 213 2.08 -26.15 5.75
CA GLY A 213 2.39 -25.36 4.55
C GLY A 213 1.98 -23.90 4.72
N ASN A 214 2.51 -23.05 3.84
CA ASN A 214 2.20 -21.63 3.79
C ASN A 214 1.03 -21.37 2.84
N GLY A 215 0.20 -20.38 3.16
CA GLY A 215 -0.81 -19.88 2.24
C GLY A 215 -0.19 -19.20 1.01
N GLY A 216 -0.91 -19.22 -0.11
CA GLY A 216 -0.47 -18.54 -1.33
C GLY A 216 -0.63 -17.03 -1.25
N GLN A 217 0.21 -16.27 -1.95
CA GLN A 217 0.03 -14.81 -2.08
C GLN A 217 -1.22 -14.51 -2.91
N GLY A 218 -1.92 -13.42 -2.61
CA GLY A 218 -2.96 -12.84 -3.47
C GLY A 218 -2.42 -12.34 -4.81
N GLY A 219 -3.30 -12.29 -5.81
CA GLY A 219 -3.01 -11.67 -7.10
C GLY A 219 -3.15 -10.14 -7.03
N ASP A 220 -2.22 -9.41 -7.65
CA ASP A 220 -2.36 -7.96 -7.80
C ASP A 220 -3.53 -7.62 -8.74
N GLY A 221 -4.21 -6.50 -8.50
CA GLY A 221 -5.33 -6.05 -9.34
C GLY A 221 -4.93 -5.80 -10.79
N GLY A 222 -3.65 -5.51 -11.06
CA GLY A 222 -3.11 -5.42 -12.40
C GLY A 222 -3.66 -4.22 -13.17
N LEU A 223 -4.59 -4.47 -14.10
CA LEU A 223 -5.20 -3.42 -14.93
C LEU A 223 -6.11 -2.49 -14.10
N SER A 224 -6.19 -1.22 -14.51
CA SER A 224 -6.95 -0.18 -13.80
C SER A 224 -8.41 -0.56 -13.56
N GLY A 225 -8.81 -0.49 -12.29
CA GLY A 225 -10.20 -0.68 -11.85
C GLY A 225 -10.48 -1.95 -11.04
N LEU A 226 -9.47 -2.75 -10.69
CA LEU A 226 -9.59 -3.99 -9.92
C LEU A 226 -8.86 -3.86 -8.57
N GLY A 227 -9.47 -4.37 -7.49
CA GLY A 227 -8.79 -4.50 -6.19
C GLY A 227 -7.71 -5.57 -6.23
N GLY A 228 -7.00 -5.75 -5.11
CA GLY A 228 -6.09 -6.88 -4.89
C GLY A 228 -6.79 -8.12 -4.36
N GLY A 229 -6.29 -9.31 -4.71
CA GLY A 229 -6.78 -10.58 -4.20
C GLY A 229 -6.27 -10.83 -2.77
N ARG A 230 -7.02 -11.55 -1.95
CA ARG A 230 -6.58 -11.88 -0.59
C ARG A 230 -5.46 -12.89 -0.59
N GLY A 231 -4.61 -12.84 0.44
CA GLY A 231 -3.70 -13.92 0.78
C GLY A 231 -4.44 -15.18 1.22
N GLY A 232 -3.82 -16.33 1.01
CA GLY A 232 -4.31 -17.63 1.45
C GLY A 232 -3.97 -17.91 2.91
N ASP A 233 -4.86 -18.65 3.59
CA ASP A 233 -4.63 -19.07 4.98
C ASP A 233 -3.67 -20.27 5.07
N ALA A 234 -2.86 -20.33 6.13
CA ALA A 234 -2.16 -21.52 6.56
C ALA A 234 -3.03 -22.46 7.41
N GLY A 235 -2.60 -23.72 7.57
CA GLY A 235 -3.31 -24.73 8.36
C GLY A 235 -2.95 -24.75 9.85
N LEU A 236 -2.20 -25.78 10.25
CA LEU A 236 -1.71 -25.94 11.63
C LEU A 236 -0.33 -25.28 11.81
N LEU A 237 0.54 -25.47 10.82
CA LEU A 237 1.91 -24.96 10.78
C LEU A 237 2.19 -24.29 9.43
N GLY A 238 2.72 -23.07 9.45
CA GLY A 238 3.09 -22.30 8.25
C GLY A 238 2.52 -20.89 8.29
N ASN A 239 3.01 -20.03 7.40
CA ASN A 239 2.64 -18.61 7.35
C ASN A 239 1.43 -18.38 6.44
N GLY A 240 0.61 -17.38 6.76
CA GLY A 240 -0.34 -16.84 5.79
C GLY A 240 0.39 -16.25 4.58
N GLY A 241 -0.26 -16.23 3.42
CA GLY A 241 0.24 -15.52 2.26
C GLY A 241 -0.15 -14.04 2.29
N ASP A 242 0.62 -13.18 1.65
CA ASP A 242 0.32 -11.73 1.63
C ASP A 242 -0.85 -11.39 0.69
N GLY A 243 -1.53 -10.29 0.95
CA GLY A 243 -2.51 -9.71 0.04
C GLY A 243 -1.88 -9.12 -1.22
N GLY A 244 -2.60 -9.19 -2.34
CA GLY A 244 -2.21 -8.51 -3.59
C GLY A 244 -2.51 -7.01 -3.53
N ASN A 245 -1.79 -6.21 -4.32
CA ASN A 245 -2.00 -4.76 -4.36
C ASN A 245 -3.23 -4.39 -5.21
N GLY A 246 -3.94 -3.33 -4.83
CA GLY A 246 -5.04 -2.78 -5.62
C GLY A 246 -4.54 -1.93 -6.78
N SER A 247 -5.25 -1.93 -7.92
CA SER A 247 -4.81 -1.18 -9.09
C SER A 247 -5.13 0.31 -9.03
N GLU A 248 -4.25 1.09 -9.65
CA GLU A 248 -4.42 2.53 -9.84
C GLU A 248 -5.51 2.84 -10.88
N PHE A 249 -6.15 4.00 -10.77
CA PHE A 249 -7.13 4.45 -11.75
C PHE A 249 -6.96 5.95 -12.05
N THR A 250 -6.61 6.25 -13.31
CA THR A 250 -6.38 7.61 -13.79
C THR A 250 -7.39 8.00 -14.87
N THR A 251 -7.98 9.19 -14.75
CA THR A 251 -8.92 9.76 -15.72
C THR A 251 -8.78 11.28 -15.87
N THR A 252 -9.49 11.86 -16.83
CA THR A 252 -9.52 13.31 -17.11
C THR A 252 -10.93 13.82 -17.44
N GLY A 253 -11.96 12.99 -17.27
CA GLY A 253 -13.37 13.38 -17.48
C GLY A 253 -14.12 13.58 -16.17
N GLY A 254 -15.34 14.13 -16.22
CA GLY A 254 -16.20 14.50 -15.08
C GLY A 254 -16.47 13.45 -13.99
N THR A 255 -16.08 12.20 -14.20
CA THR A 255 -16.25 11.07 -13.28
C THR A 255 -15.10 11.03 -12.26
N ALA A 256 -15.41 10.72 -11.00
CA ALA A 256 -14.36 10.58 -9.99
C ALA A 256 -13.40 9.42 -10.32
N ALA A 257 -12.10 9.65 -10.12
CA ALA A 257 -11.11 8.59 -10.15
C ALA A 257 -11.18 7.77 -8.86
N VAL A 258 -11.15 6.44 -8.94
CA VAL A 258 -11.19 5.57 -7.75
C VAL A 258 -10.13 4.49 -7.87
N GLY A 259 -9.01 4.73 -7.18
CA GLY A 259 -7.99 3.72 -6.91
C GLY A 259 -8.59 2.60 -6.07
N ARG A 260 -8.02 1.39 -6.18
CA ARG A 260 -8.69 0.18 -5.68
C ARG A 260 -8.01 -0.38 -4.45
N GLN A 261 -8.80 -1.01 -3.59
CA GLN A 261 -8.34 -1.55 -2.32
C GLN A 261 -7.36 -2.72 -2.53
N GLY A 262 -6.32 -2.79 -1.69
CA GLY A 262 -5.44 -3.96 -1.59
C GLY A 262 -6.10 -5.12 -0.86
N GLY A 263 -5.68 -6.36 -1.13
CA GLY A 263 -6.23 -7.54 -0.50
C GLY A 263 -5.79 -7.68 0.96
N ASP A 264 -6.66 -8.19 1.83
CA ASP A 264 -6.25 -8.62 3.18
C ASP A 264 -5.22 -9.78 3.06
N GLY A 265 -4.24 -9.81 3.97
CA GLY A 265 -3.32 -10.92 4.16
C GLY A 265 -3.99 -12.15 4.77
N GLY A 266 -3.41 -13.32 4.51
CA GLY A 266 -3.90 -14.60 4.99
C GLY A 266 -3.50 -14.88 6.44
N ARG A 267 -4.27 -15.72 7.14
CA ARG A 267 -3.98 -16.10 8.53
C ARG A 267 -2.83 -17.10 8.65
N GLY A 268 -1.97 -16.92 9.64
CA GLY A 268 -0.90 -17.84 10.03
C GLY A 268 -1.39 -19.13 10.69
N GLY A 269 -0.50 -20.11 10.78
CA GLY A 269 -0.79 -21.44 11.30
C GLY A 269 -1.29 -21.43 12.74
N ARG A 270 -2.28 -22.27 13.05
CA ARG A 270 -2.94 -22.30 14.36
C ARG A 270 -2.02 -22.61 15.54
N LEU A 271 -0.86 -23.24 15.32
CA LEU A 271 0.16 -23.48 16.36
C LEU A 271 1.42 -22.67 16.13
N PHE A 272 1.92 -22.63 14.89
CA PHE A 272 3.12 -21.87 14.53
C PHE A 272 2.99 -21.26 13.14
N GLY A 273 3.37 -20.00 13.02
CA GLY A 273 3.48 -19.29 11.76
C GLY A 273 2.88 -17.89 11.81
N ASN A 274 3.45 -17.01 11.00
CA ASN A 274 3.09 -15.60 10.96
C ASN A 274 1.83 -15.38 10.10
N GLY A 275 1.12 -14.28 10.35
CA GLY A 275 0.16 -13.75 9.37
C GLY A 275 0.89 -13.27 8.11
N GLY A 276 0.18 -13.24 6.98
CA GLY A 276 0.66 -12.56 5.78
C GLY A 276 0.32 -11.07 5.82
N ASP A 277 1.08 -10.25 5.11
CA ASP A 277 0.89 -8.79 5.11
C ASP A 277 -0.32 -8.37 4.26
N GLY A 278 -0.90 -7.21 4.57
CA GLY A 278 -1.95 -6.59 3.77
C GLY A 278 -1.39 -5.93 2.49
N GLY A 279 -2.10 -6.07 1.37
CA GLY A 279 -1.73 -5.44 0.11
C GLY A 279 -1.97 -3.92 0.11
N GLY A 280 -1.17 -3.16 -0.65
CA GLY A 280 -1.34 -1.71 -0.77
C GLY A 280 -2.57 -1.30 -1.59
N GLY A 281 -3.18 -0.16 -1.24
CA GLY A 281 -4.23 0.49 -2.02
C GLY A 281 -3.70 1.26 -3.23
N GLY A 282 -4.42 1.22 -4.34
CA GLY A 282 -4.05 1.90 -5.59
C GLY A 282 -4.36 3.39 -5.60
N LEU A 283 -3.60 4.17 -6.38
CA LEU A 283 -3.81 5.61 -6.62
C LEU A 283 -5.13 5.91 -7.34
N GLY A 284 -5.86 6.93 -6.90
CA GLY A 284 -6.93 7.56 -7.68
C GLY A 284 -6.49 8.93 -8.22
N GLN A 285 -6.50 9.13 -9.54
CA GLN A 285 -6.07 10.39 -10.14
C GLN A 285 -7.06 10.93 -11.19
N ASN A 286 -7.63 12.10 -10.96
CA ASN A 286 -8.37 12.88 -11.96
C ASN A 286 -7.74 14.26 -12.10
N THR A 287 -7.00 14.54 -13.18
CA THR A 287 -6.27 15.81 -13.33
C THR A 287 -7.09 16.96 -13.91
N GLN A 288 -8.37 16.76 -14.23
CA GLN A 288 -9.25 17.78 -14.78
C GLN A 288 -10.51 17.93 -13.93
N GLN A 289 -11.69 17.67 -14.50
CA GLN A 289 -12.97 17.89 -13.83
C GLN A 289 -13.39 16.61 -13.09
N GLY A 290 -13.54 16.67 -11.77
CA GLY A 290 -14.02 15.53 -10.97
C GLY A 290 -13.11 15.16 -9.80
N GLY A 291 -13.67 14.41 -8.85
CA GLY A 291 -12.97 14.00 -7.62
C GLY A 291 -11.98 12.86 -7.81
N ALA A 292 -11.28 12.52 -6.74
CA ALA A 292 -10.38 11.37 -6.69
C ALA A 292 -10.43 10.70 -5.31
N ASN A 293 -10.50 9.38 -5.27
CA ASN A 293 -10.39 8.58 -4.05
C ASN A 293 -9.25 7.57 -4.23
N GLY A 294 -8.33 7.50 -3.27
CA GLY A 294 -7.36 6.41 -3.17
C GLY A 294 -8.01 5.11 -2.71
N GLY A 295 -7.40 3.99 -3.06
CA GLY A 295 -7.79 2.67 -2.57
C GLY A 295 -7.38 2.48 -1.11
N LEU A 296 -8.16 1.72 -0.34
CA LEU A 296 -7.79 1.37 1.04
C LEU A 296 -6.65 0.34 1.04
N GLY A 297 -5.83 0.34 2.08
CA GLY A 297 -4.94 -0.79 2.38
C GLY A 297 -5.74 -2.06 2.74
N GLY A 298 -5.16 -3.21 2.45
CA GLY A 298 -5.62 -4.50 3.00
C GLY A 298 -5.15 -4.65 4.45
N ARG A 299 -5.89 -5.40 5.26
CA ARG A 299 -5.45 -5.73 6.63
C ARG A 299 -4.39 -6.82 6.63
N GLY A 300 -3.48 -6.79 7.60
CA GLY A 300 -2.59 -7.91 7.89
C GLY A 300 -3.33 -9.10 8.47
N GLY A 301 -2.78 -10.30 8.29
CA GLY A 301 -3.34 -11.54 8.81
C GLY A 301 -2.97 -11.81 10.27
N ASP A 302 -3.85 -12.49 11.01
CA ASP A 302 -3.55 -12.92 12.39
C ASP A 302 -2.53 -14.07 12.43
N ALA A 303 -1.79 -14.18 13.53
CA ALA A 303 -1.03 -15.36 13.93
C ALA A 303 -1.64 -15.98 15.21
N PRO A 304 -2.57 -16.96 15.11
CA PRO A 304 -3.35 -17.43 16.27
C PRO A 304 -2.54 -18.20 17.32
N GLY A 305 -1.40 -18.78 16.92
CA GLY A 305 -0.54 -19.59 17.78
C GLY A 305 0.69 -18.80 18.24
N VAL A 306 1.87 -19.34 17.93
CA VAL A 306 3.17 -18.65 18.07
C VAL A 306 3.60 -18.13 16.70
N GLY A 307 3.75 -16.82 16.59
CA GLY A 307 4.08 -16.12 15.34
C GLY A 307 3.69 -14.66 15.43
N ASP A 308 4.27 -13.85 14.54
CA ASP A 308 3.95 -12.43 14.43
C ASP A 308 2.72 -12.23 13.54
N GLY A 309 1.84 -11.31 13.90
CA GLY A 309 0.77 -10.86 13.01
C GLY A 309 1.34 -10.09 11.81
N GLY A 310 0.70 -10.19 10.65
CA GLY A 310 1.14 -9.47 9.45
C GLY A 310 0.86 -7.97 9.54
N ASP A 311 1.65 -7.16 8.85
CA ASP A 311 1.48 -5.71 8.83
C ASP A 311 0.28 -5.30 7.95
N GLY A 312 -0.35 -4.17 8.29
CA GLY A 312 -1.39 -3.57 7.47
C GLY A 312 -0.82 -2.92 6.21
N GLY A 313 -1.51 -3.11 5.07
CA GLY A 313 -1.12 -2.48 3.81
C GLY A 313 -1.33 -0.95 3.84
N SER A 314 -0.50 -0.20 3.12
CA SER A 314 -0.70 1.24 2.96
C SER A 314 -1.97 1.55 2.17
N GLY A 315 -2.59 2.71 2.41
CA GLY A 315 -3.57 3.26 1.50
C GLY A 315 -2.97 3.65 0.13
N GLY A 316 -3.83 4.12 -0.77
CA GLY A 316 -3.45 4.72 -2.05
C GLY A 316 -3.63 6.24 -2.04
N GLY A 317 -2.84 6.96 -2.84
CA GLY A 317 -2.97 8.42 -2.94
C GLY A 317 -4.23 8.88 -3.68
N ALA A 318 -4.53 10.18 -3.59
CA ALA A 318 -5.57 10.81 -4.39
C ALA A 318 -5.15 12.17 -4.96
N VAL A 319 -5.38 12.40 -6.25
CA VAL A 319 -5.08 13.67 -6.94
C VAL A 319 -6.27 14.13 -7.75
N SER A 320 -6.77 15.34 -7.50
CA SER A 320 -7.97 15.91 -8.14
C SER A 320 -7.71 17.31 -8.76
N GLY A 321 -8.19 17.53 -9.99
CA GLY A 321 -8.10 18.82 -10.67
C GLY A 321 -9.16 19.83 -10.20
N SER A 322 -10.41 19.40 -9.97
CA SER A 322 -11.48 20.31 -9.52
C SER A 322 -12.51 19.73 -8.55
N GLY A 323 -12.38 18.46 -8.17
CA GLY A 323 -13.26 17.80 -7.22
C GLY A 323 -12.63 17.65 -5.84
N THR A 324 -13.28 16.87 -4.97
CA THR A 324 -12.67 16.45 -3.71
C THR A 324 -11.66 15.33 -3.97
N ALA A 325 -10.45 15.46 -3.42
CA ALA A 325 -9.49 14.36 -3.29
C ALA A 325 -9.61 13.73 -1.89
N ARG A 326 -9.60 12.40 -1.82
CA ARG A 326 -9.56 11.63 -0.55
C ARG A 326 -8.52 10.52 -0.63
N GLY A 327 -7.51 10.59 0.22
CA GLY A 327 -6.52 9.53 0.36
C GLY A 327 -7.17 8.24 0.85
N GLY A 328 -6.60 7.11 0.47
CA GLY A 328 -6.94 5.83 1.06
C GLY A 328 -6.36 5.71 2.45
N SER A 329 -7.13 5.15 3.39
CA SER A 329 -6.61 4.79 4.70
C SER A 329 -5.67 3.59 4.61
N GLY A 330 -4.78 3.47 5.59
CA GLY A 330 -4.07 2.22 5.83
C GLY A 330 -5.03 1.08 6.25
N GLY A 331 -4.57 -0.15 6.08
CA GLY A 331 -5.20 -1.33 6.69
C GLY A 331 -4.70 -1.54 8.12
N ALA A 332 -5.50 -2.21 8.95
CA ALA A 332 -5.07 -2.59 10.29
C ALA A 332 -4.05 -3.75 10.26
N GLY A 333 -3.14 -3.78 11.24
CA GLY A 333 -2.23 -4.91 11.48
C GLY A 333 -2.93 -6.12 12.09
N GLY A 334 -2.40 -7.32 11.83
CA GLY A 334 -2.92 -8.58 12.37
C GLY A 334 -2.46 -8.86 13.81
N ALA A 335 -3.26 -9.58 14.60
CA ALA A 335 -2.92 -9.88 15.99
C ALA A 335 -2.10 -11.17 16.14
N SER A 336 -1.23 -11.22 17.16
CA SER A 336 -0.59 -12.47 17.64
C SER A 336 -1.35 -13.04 18.84
N GLY A 337 -1.52 -14.36 18.89
CA GLY A 337 -2.32 -15.05 19.91
C GLY A 337 -1.56 -15.36 21.19
N VAL A 338 -0.58 -16.27 21.12
CA VAL A 338 0.12 -16.81 22.30
C VAL A 338 1.44 -16.06 22.54
N ALA A 339 2.31 -16.03 21.53
CA ALA A 339 3.59 -15.36 21.59
C ALA A 339 4.04 -14.90 20.21
N GLY A 340 4.67 -13.73 20.13
CA GLY A 340 4.94 -13.02 18.89
C GLY A 340 4.34 -11.61 18.93
N ASN A 341 4.76 -10.77 18.00
CA ASN A 341 4.35 -9.37 17.96
C ASN A 341 3.05 -9.20 17.17
N GLY A 342 2.28 -8.17 17.49
CA GLY A 342 1.22 -7.70 16.63
C GLY A 342 1.81 -6.96 15.42
N GLY A 343 1.18 -7.11 14.26
CA GLY A 343 1.55 -6.38 13.07
C GLY A 343 1.29 -4.88 13.22
N ASN A 344 2.08 -4.06 12.53
CA ASN A 344 1.92 -2.62 12.49
C ASN A 344 0.67 -2.23 11.69
N GLY A 345 0.11 -1.07 12.02
CA GLY A 345 -0.91 -0.43 11.20
C GLY A 345 -0.32 0.12 9.91
N GLY A 346 -1.03 -0.05 8.79
CA GLY A 346 -0.62 0.51 7.51
C GLY A 346 -0.74 2.03 7.47
N THR A 347 0.06 2.69 6.65
CA THR A 347 0.03 4.16 6.54
C THR A 347 -1.15 4.64 5.70
N GLY A 348 -1.84 5.67 6.17
CA GLY A 348 -2.75 6.48 5.34
C GLY A 348 -1.95 7.30 4.32
N VAL A 349 -2.47 7.50 3.12
CA VAL A 349 -1.76 8.22 2.06
C VAL A 349 -2.42 9.57 1.77
N GLY A 350 -1.62 10.55 1.36
CA GLY A 350 -2.05 11.92 1.16
C GLY A 350 -3.01 12.15 -0.02
N ALA A 351 -3.67 13.30 0.00
CA ALA A 351 -4.59 13.77 -1.03
C ALA A 351 -4.28 15.19 -1.48
N GLU A 352 -4.36 15.44 -2.79
CA GLU A 352 -4.12 16.74 -3.40
C GLU A 352 -5.32 17.18 -4.26
N SER A 353 -5.81 18.41 -4.10
CA SER A 353 -6.81 19.00 -4.98
C SER A 353 -6.51 20.44 -5.39
N ASN A 354 -6.54 20.72 -6.69
CA ASN A 354 -6.21 22.05 -7.23
C ASN A 354 -7.33 23.08 -7.01
N SER A 355 -8.61 22.68 -7.07
CA SER A 355 -9.73 23.62 -6.87
C SER A 355 -10.86 23.12 -5.97
N GLY A 356 -10.72 21.94 -5.36
CA GLY A 356 -11.68 21.40 -4.39
C GLY A 356 -11.01 21.02 -3.08
N ASN A 357 -11.75 20.36 -2.20
CA ASN A 357 -11.25 19.91 -0.91
C ASN A 357 -10.25 18.75 -1.04
N ALA A 358 -9.37 18.59 -0.07
CA ALA A 358 -8.43 17.46 0.02
C ALA A 358 -8.43 16.88 1.42
N VAL A 359 -8.64 15.57 1.54
CA VAL A 359 -8.67 14.84 2.81
C VAL A 359 -7.65 13.72 2.75
N GLY A 360 -6.61 13.76 3.57
CA GLY A 360 -5.65 12.66 3.68
C GLY A 360 -6.31 11.39 4.25
N GLY A 361 -5.78 10.21 3.92
CA GLY A 361 -6.27 8.96 4.49
C GLY A 361 -5.82 8.77 5.93
N ASP A 362 -6.67 8.16 6.76
CA ASP A 362 -6.31 7.80 8.14
C ASP A 362 -5.24 6.67 8.17
N GLY A 363 -4.43 6.65 9.22
CA GLY A 363 -3.56 5.51 9.53
C GLY A 363 -4.38 4.29 9.99
N GLY A 364 -3.85 3.09 9.78
CA GLY A 364 -4.44 1.86 10.29
C GLY A 364 -4.09 1.59 11.75
N ASP A 365 -4.98 0.95 12.50
CA ASP A 365 -4.68 0.51 13.86
C ASP A 365 -3.72 -0.70 13.87
N ALA A 366 -2.92 -0.82 14.92
CA ALA A 366 -1.99 -1.93 15.07
C ALA A 366 -2.61 -3.18 15.70
N GLY A 367 -2.07 -4.33 15.28
CA GLY A 367 -2.33 -5.62 15.90
C GLY A 367 -1.81 -5.70 17.34
N HIS A 368 -2.45 -6.54 18.16
CA HIS A 368 -2.00 -6.80 19.52
C HIS A 368 -0.93 -7.91 19.56
N GLY A 369 0.02 -7.80 20.48
CA GLY A 369 1.04 -8.83 20.72
C GLY A 369 0.48 -10.02 21.50
N GLY A 370 1.17 -11.16 21.39
CA GLY A 370 0.78 -12.42 22.02
C GLY A 370 0.68 -12.33 23.53
N ALA A 371 -0.36 -12.95 24.09
CA ALA A 371 -0.75 -12.79 25.50
C ALA A 371 0.32 -13.22 26.52
N ALA A 372 1.22 -14.14 26.16
CA ALA A 372 2.32 -14.56 27.02
C ALA A 372 3.52 -13.60 26.88
N ILE A 373 4.07 -13.46 25.67
CA ILE A 373 5.22 -12.59 25.36
C ILE A 373 5.05 -12.07 23.93
N GLY A 374 4.90 -10.75 23.80
CA GLY A 374 4.75 -10.10 22.50
C GLY A 374 4.58 -8.59 22.64
N HIS A 375 5.17 -7.82 21.73
CA HIS A 375 4.88 -6.40 21.61
C HIS A 375 3.63 -6.20 20.74
N GLY A 376 2.78 -5.24 21.10
CA GLY A 376 1.79 -4.71 20.17
C GLY A 376 2.48 -3.91 19.06
N GLY A 377 1.90 -3.94 17.86
CA GLY A 377 2.43 -3.20 16.72
C GLY A 377 2.33 -1.69 16.91
N ILE A 378 2.99 -0.94 16.03
CA ILE A 378 2.91 0.53 15.99
C ILE A 378 1.75 0.94 15.09
N GLY A 379 0.90 1.87 15.55
CA GLY A 379 -0.21 2.41 14.76
C GLY A 379 0.30 3.19 13.55
N GLY A 380 -0.43 3.12 12.43
CA GLY A 380 0.00 3.71 11.18
C GLY A 380 -0.04 5.24 11.19
N ASP A 381 0.95 5.88 10.57
CA ASP A 381 0.92 7.32 10.29
C ASP A 381 -0.15 7.65 9.24
N ALA A 382 -0.70 8.87 9.32
CA ALA A 382 -1.77 9.32 8.44
C ALA A 382 -1.30 10.19 7.26
N GLY A 383 -2.13 10.25 6.23
CA GLY A 383 -1.90 11.03 5.02
C GLY A 383 -2.19 12.51 5.20
N ALA A 384 -1.43 13.35 4.50
CA ALA A 384 -1.65 14.80 4.47
C ALA A 384 -2.76 15.23 3.48
N GLY A 385 -3.48 16.31 3.78
CA GLY A 385 -4.43 16.96 2.87
C GLY A 385 -3.86 18.25 2.27
N ARG A 386 -3.91 18.42 0.94
CA ARG A 386 -3.36 19.60 0.24
C ARG A 386 -4.38 20.18 -0.74
N ALA A 387 -4.88 21.39 -0.48
CA ALA A 387 -5.89 22.06 -1.29
C ALA A 387 -5.40 23.43 -1.80
N ALA A 388 -5.54 23.71 -3.10
CA ALA A 388 -5.15 25.00 -3.68
C ALA A 388 -6.34 25.93 -4.03
N GLY A 389 -7.57 25.43 -3.95
CA GLY A 389 -8.77 26.17 -4.36
C GLY A 389 -9.16 27.33 -3.43
N PRO A 390 -9.70 28.45 -3.96
CA PRO A 390 -10.31 29.49 -3.15
C PRO A 390 -11.44 28.94 -2.28
N GLY A 391 -11.36 29.13 -0.96
CA GLY A 391 -12.32 28.59 0.01
C GLY A 391 -12.25 27.07 0.22
N ALA A 392 -11.30 26.36 -0.40
CA ALA A 392 -11.16 24.92 -0.25
C ALA A 392 -10.65 24.52 1.14
N THR A 393 -11.14 23.38 1.63
CA THR A 393 -10.69 22.80 2.91
C THR A 393 -9.69 21.67 2.65
N ALA A 394 -8.53 21.78 3.29
CA ALA A 394 -7.57 20.70 3.46
C ALA A 394 -7.75 20.07 4.86
N THR A 395 -7.71 18.75 4.92
CA THR A 395 -7.84 17.98 6.17
C THR A 395 -6.82 16.84 6.17
N GLY A 396 -6.02 16.70 7.22
CA GLY A 396 -5.16 15.55 7.42
C GLY A 396 -5.94 14.35 7.94
N GLY A 397 -5.49 13.12 7.64
CA GLY A 397 -6.03 11.92 8.27
C GLY A 397 -5.60 11.80 9.74
N ASN A 398 -6.29 10.99 10.52
CA ASN A 398 -5.92 10.69 11.90
C ASN A 398 -4.95 9.49 11.95
N GLY A 399 -3.94 9.53 12.82
CA GLY A 399 -3.03 8.42 13.05
C GLY A 399 -3.74 7.24 13.72
N GLY A 400 -3.31 6.01 13.44
CA GLY A 400 -3.89 4.79 14.01
C GLY A 400 -3.43 4.50 15.44
N ASP A 401 -4.23 3.75 16.19
CA ASP A 401 -3.91 3.37 17.57
C ASP A 401 -2.84 2.27 17.64
N GLY A 402 -2.00 2.33 18.67
CA GLY A 402 -0.94 1.36 18.96
C GLY A 402 -1.45 0.06 19.62
N GLY A 403 -0.74 -1.04 19.39
CA GLY A 403 -1.16 -2.36 19.83
C GLY A 403 -0.95 -2.62 21.32
N GLN A 404 -1.83 -3.42 21.93
CA GLN A 404 -1.62 -3.92 23.30
C GLN A 404 -0.51 -4.97 23.35
N SER A 405 0.23 -5.06 24.47
CA SER A 405 1.38 -5.95 24.62
C SER A 405 1.21 -7.00 25.73
N GLY A 406 1.92 -8.13 25.59
CA GLY A 406 2.02 -9.21 26.56
C GLY A 406 2.94 -8.91 27.75
N LEU A 407 3.05 -9.87 28.68
CA LEU A 407 3.70 -9.69 29.99
C LEU A 407 5.09 -9.05 29.91
N GLY A 408 5.32 -8.01 30.72
CA GLY A 408 6.61 -7.30 30.80
C GLY A 408 7.00 -6.49 29.56
N GLN A 409 6.13 -6.39 28.54
CA GLN A 409 6.40 -5.66 27.31
C GLN A 409 5.69 -4.32 27.26
N ARG A 410 6.42 -3.28 26.83
CA ARG A 410 5.86 -1.94 26.59
C ARG A 410 4.84 -2.00 25.45
N GLY A 411 3.73 -1.28 25.62
CA GLY A 411 2.70 -1.07 24.59
C GLY A 411 3.25 -0.50 23.28
N GLY A 412 2.57 -0.80 22.16
CA GLY A 412 2.89 -0.23 20.86
C GLY A 412 2.55 1.26 20.78
N ASN A 413 3.32 2.06 20.05
CA ASN A 413 3.07 3.50 19.93
C ASN A 413 1.90 3.79 18.98
N GLY A 414 1.20 4.91 19.18
CA GLY A 414 0.23 5.43 18.21
C GLY A 414 0.92 6.16 17.05
N GLY A 415 0.26 6.17 15.89
CA GLY A 415 0.74 6.84 14.67
C GLY A 415 0.48 8.35 14.66
N THR A 416 1.21 9.09 13.82
CA THR A 416 1.06 10.54 13.70
C THR A 416 -0.15 10.95 12.85
N GLY A 417 -0.78 12.07 13.23
CA GLY A 417 -1.82 12.72 12.45
C GLY A 417 -1.26 13.47 11.25
N GLY A 418 -2.01 13.50 10.16
CA GLY A 418 -1.57 14.09 8.90
C GLY A 418 -1.62 15.62 8.90
N ASP A 419 -0.67 16.24 8.20
CA ASP A 419 -0.69 17.69 7.96
C ASP A 419 -1.83 18.10 7.01
N ALA A 420 -2.29 19.35 7.13
CA ALA A 420 -3.20 19.98 6.20
C ALA A 420 -2.67 21.33 5.70
N SER A 421 -2.77 21.57 4.40
CA SER A 421 -2.39 22.83 3.78
C SER A 421 -3.42 23.31 2.78
N SER A 422 -4.02 24.49 3.04
CA SER A 422 -4.92 25.17 2.11
C SER A 422 -4.41 26.55 1.72
N THR A 423 -4.08 26.76 0.44
CA THR A 423 -3.50 28.03 -0.06
C THR A 423 -4.43 29.23 0.12
N ALA A 424 -5.74 29.00 0.00
CA ALA A 424 -6.76 30.06 -0.05
C ALA A 424 -8.04 29.70 0.72
N GLY A 425 -7.93 28.82 1.73
CA GLY A 425 -9.04 28.37 2.55
C GLY A 425 -8.56 27.79 3.89
N THR A 426 -9.22 26.75 4.38
CA THR A 426 -9.01 26.21 5.74
C THR A 426 -8.09 24.99 5.73
N GLY A 427 -7.11 24.93 6.63
CA GLY A 427 -6.30 23.73 6.88
C GLY A 427 -6.57 23.15 8.27
N VAL A 428 -7.02 21.90 8.34
CA VAL A 428 -7.31 21.18 9.60
C VAL A 428 -6.37 19.99 9.74
N GLY A 429 -5.42 20.07 10.67
CA GLY A 429 -4.51 18.97 10.97
C GLY A 429 -5.27 17.75 11.53
N GLY A 430 -4.81 16.54 11.19
CA GLY A 430 -5.38 15.31 11.72
C GLY A 430 -4.86 14.99 13.13
N ASN A 431 -5.63 14.23 13.91
CA ASN A 431 -5.21 13.87 15.27
C ASN A 431 -4.18 12.73 15.26
N GLY A 432 -3.30 12.68 16.25
CA GLY A 432 -2.44 11.52 16.49
C GLY A 432 -3.23 10.36 17.11
N GLY A 433 -2.81 9.13 16.81
CA GLY A 433 -3.36 7.92 17.42
C GLY A 433 -2.85 7.68 18.83
N ASN A 434 -3.58 6.90 19.63
CA ASN A 434 -3.25 6.63 21.02
C ASN A 434 -2.18 5.53 21.14
N GLY A 435 -1.40 5.59 22.22
CA GLY A 435 -0.50 4.50 22.60
C GLY A 435 -1.28 3.28 23.09
N GLY A 436 -0.81 2.10 22.70
CA GLY A 436 -1.32 0.82 23.16
C GLY A 436 -0.98 0.53 24.62
N ARG A 437 -1.78 -0.31 25.27
CA ARG A 437 -1.57 -0.72 26.67
C ARG A 437 -0.32 -1.60 26.82
N GLY A 438 0.49 -1.31 27.85
CA GLY A 438 1.59 -2.17 28.28
C GLY A 438 1.10 -3.45 28.95
N GLY A 439 1.87 -4.53 28.83
CA GLY A 439 1.60 -5.75 29.59
C GLY A 439 2.08 -5.64 31.04
N LEU A 440 1.64 -6.57 31.89
CA LEU A 440 1.85 -6.52 33.35
C LEU A 440 3.30 -6.17 33.72
N GLY A 441 3.46 -5.08 34.47
CA GLY A 441 4.78 -4.59 34.92
C GLY A 441 5.57 -3.78 33.89
N ALA A 442 4.94 -3.31 32.82
CA ALA A 442 5.55 -2.48 31.78
C ALA A 442 4.68 -1.27 31.40
N ASP A 443 5.32 -0.29 30.75
CA ASP A 443 4.70 0.98 30.39
C ASP A 443 3.79 0.89 29.16
N GLY A 444 2.88 1.86 29.03
CA GLY A 444 2.15 2.07 27.78
C GLY A 444 3.07 2.48 26.62
N GLY A 445 2.56 2.30 25.40
CA GLY A 445 3.10 2.98 24.23
C GLY A 445 2.85 4.48 24.33
N THR A 446 3.65 5.28 23.64
CA THR A 446 3.42 6.73 23.55
C THR A 446 2.33 7.03 22.53
N GLY A 447 1.52 8.06 22.79
CA GLY A 447 0.62 8.62 21.79
C GLY A 447 1.37 9.29 20.64
N GLY A 448 0.76 9.30 19.45
CA GLY A 448 1.28 9.99 18.28
C GLY A 448 1.02 11.50 18.33
N GLY A 449 1.85 12.29 17.65
CA GLY A 449 1.63 13.73 17.49
C GLY A 449 0.46 14.03 16.54
N GLY A 450 -0.28 15.11 16.79
CA GLY A 450 -1.21 15.67 15.81
C GLY A 450 -0.48 16.38 14.67
N GLY A 451 -1.10 16.41 13.48
CA GLY A 451 -0.58 17.11 12.31
C GLY A 451 -0.91 18.60 12.31
N HIS A 452 -0.20 19.39 11.50
CA HIS A 452 -0.37 20.85 11.46
C HIS A 452 -1.43 21.31 10.46
N GLY A 453 -2.27 22.27 10.85
CA GLY A 453 -3.35 22.83 10.02
C GLY A 453 -3.05 24.23 9.50
N THR A 454 -2.51 24.30 8.29
CA THR A 454 -2.12 25.58 7.66
C THR A 454 -3.16 26.07 6.66
N GLY A 455 -3.66 27.30 6.84
CA GLY A 455 -4.61 27.92 5.92
C GLY A 455 -4.85 29.39 6.20
N THR A 456 -5.43 30.10 5.23
CA THR A 456 -5.79 31.52 5.34
C THR A 456 -7.20 31.74 5.92
N GLY A 457 -8.01 30.68 6.01
CA GLY A 457 -9.32 30.68 6.64
C GLY A 457 -9.23 30.61 8.17
N ALA A 458 -10.10 31.35 8.86
CA ALA A 458 -10.13 31.47 10.33
C ALA A 458 -10.45 30.17 11.09
N GLY A 459 -10.86 29.10 10.40
CA GLY A 459 -11.07 27.78 10.98
C GLY A 459 -9.83 26.87 10.95
N SER A 460 -8.66 27.37 10.55
CA SER A 460 -7.45 26.55 10.42
C SER A 460 -6.84 26.26 11.80
N HIS A 461 -6.52 25.00 12.07
CA HIS A 461 -6.00 24.54 13.37
C HIS A 461 -5.27 23.21 13.26
N ASP A 462 -4.28 23.01 14.12
CA ASP A 462 -3.55 21.76 14.30
C ASP A 462 -4.44 20.69 14.95
N GLY A 463 -4.15 19.42 14.68
CA GLY A 463 -4.79 18.29 15.34
C GLY A 463 -4.23 18.07 16.75
N SER A 464 -4.98 17.35 17.60
CA SER A 464 -4.50 16.97 18.93
C SER A 464 -3.58 15.75 18.86
N SER A 465 -2.56 15.69 19.72
CA SER A 465 -1.82 14.45 19.97
C SER A 465 -2.72 13.39 20.61
N GLY A 466 -2.45 12.12 20.31
CA GLY A 466 -3.08 10.98 20.98
C GLY A 466 -2.61 10.84 22.42
N ALA A 467 -3.37 10.09 23.22
CA ALA A 467 -3.01 9.80 24.61
C ALA A 467 -1.93 8.70 24.69
N ASP A 468 -1.10 8.76 25.73
CA ASP A 468 -0.24 7.62 26.08
C ASP A 468 -1.07 6.43 26.57
N GLY A 469 -0.60 5.22 26.28
CA GLY A 469 -1.23 3.98 26.70
C GLY A 469 -1.16 3.78 28.21
N SER A 470 -2.10 3.02 28.75
CA SER A 470 -2.06 2.62 30.16
C SER A 470 -0.90 1.67 30.45
N HIS A 471 -0.27 1.84 31.61
CA HIS A 471 0.69 0.88 32.18
C HIS A 471 -0.02 -0.44 32.55
N GLY A 472 0.72 -1.54 32.57
CA GLY A 472 0.20 -2.91 32.65
C GLY A 472 0.01 -3.48 34.04
#